data_AF-A0A1M4LH63-F1
#
_entry.id   AF-A0A1M4LH63-F1
#
_cell.length_a   1.000
_cell.length_b   1.000
_cell.length_c   1.000
_cell.angle_alpha   90.00
_cell.angle_beta   90.00
_cell.angle_gamma   90.00
#
_symmetry.space_group_name_H-M   'P 1'
#
loop_
_entity.id
_entity.type
_entity.pdbx_description
1 polymer ?
#
loop_
_entity_poly.entity_id
_entity_poly.type
_entity_poly.pdbx_seq_one_letter_code
_entity_poly.pdbx_strand_id
1 'polypeptide(L)'
;MSEADIADVERRFINTAQLAERAGFTGVEIHAAHGYLLSQFLSPLSNRRQDRWGGSLENRARLLVNIVRGIRAAVSPGFCVAVKLNSADFQRGGFSPEDARAVVMMLAPLGVDLVELSGGSYEAPAMMGSARDERTLAREAYFLDFARDIAEIATMPLMVTGGIRRHEVAEQVIESGIAMAGIATALAIEPNLPRNWRLGRADAPKLKPIAWKNKPLAASAHMAAVKYQLTRLSCQRRTAPGISPVWALAVSQIDAFFRARRYRQWMVDRRATPGRYRPDQFIRQS
;
A
#
# COMPACT_ATOMS: atom_id res chain seq x y z
N MET A 1 -21.42 -8.09 -0.04
CA MET A 1 -21.81 -6.68 0.07
C MET A 1 -23.04 -6.43 -0.79
N SER A 2 -24.08 -5.88 -0.18
CA SER A 2 -25.25 -5.31 -0.85
C SER A 2 -24.91 -3.95 -1.47
N GLU A 3 -25.82 -3.37 -2.27
CA GLU A 3 -25.64 -1.99 -2.76
C GLU A 3 -25.57 -0.97 -1.62
N ALA A 4 -26.33 -1.17 -0.54
CA ALA A 4 -26.28 -0.31 0.63
C ALA A 4 -24.92 -0.36 1.33
N ASP A 5 -24.31 -1.55 1.43
CA ASP A 5 -22.95 -1.70 1.97
C ASP A 5 -21.91 -0.99 1.10
N ILE A 6 -22.06 -1.08 -0.23
CA ILE A 6 -21.17 -0.44 -1.19
C ILE A 6 -21.27 1.09 -1.08
N ALA A 7 -22.49 1.63 -1.05
CA ALA A 7 -22.72 3.06 -0.85
C ALA A 7 -22.19 3.54 0.51
N ASP A 8 -22.34 2.74 1.57
CA ASP A 8 -21.77 3.07 2.88
C ASP A 8 -20.23 3.11 2.84
N VAL A 9 -19.59 2.17 2.15
CA VAL A 9 -18.13 2.18 1.92
C VAL A 9 -17.70 3.44 1.18
N GLU A 10 -18.36 3.80 0.07
CA GLU A 10 -18.06 5.02 -0.68
C GLU A 10 -18.08 6.26 0.24
N ARG A 11 -19.16 6.43 1.02
CA ARG A 11 -19.29 7.54 1.98
C ARG A 11 -18.17 7.54 3.01
N ARG A 12 -17.75 6.38 3.50
CA ARG A 12 -16.65 6.29 4.49
C ARG A 12 -15.31 6.71 3.90
N PHE A 13 -15.02 6.36 2.66
CA PHE A 13 -13.81 6.84 1.97
C PHE A 13 -13.82 8.37 1.84
N ILE A 14 -14.94 8.94 1.37
CA ILE A 14 -15.11 10.39 1.20
C ILE A 14 -14.94 11.12 2.53
N ASN A 15 -15.66 10.69 3.57
CA ASN A 15 -15.55 11.28 4.91
C ASN A 15 -14.13 11.17 5.49
N THR A 16 -13.43 10.07 5.22
CA THR A 16 -12.04 9.89 5.67
C THR A 16 -11.10 10.88 4.99
N ALA A 17 -11.26 11.15 3.69
CA ALA A 17 -10.46 12.15 2.99
C ALA A 17 -10.70 13.57 3.54
N GLN A 18 -11.96 13.93 3.79
CA GLN A 18 -12.28 15.22 4.41
C GLN A 18 -11.74 15.34 5.85
N LEU A 19 -11.75 14.25 6.61
CA LEU A 19 -11.13 14.21 7.94
C LEU A 19 -9.62 14.39 7.86
N ALA A 20 -8.96 13.77 6.89
CA ALA A 20 -7.52 13.92 6.66
C ALA A 20 -7.17 15.37 6.30
N GLU A 21 -7.93 16.00 5.41
CA GLU A 21 -7.77 17.42 5.08
C GLU A 21 -7.94 18.32 6.32
N ARG A 22 -9.02 18.13 7.09
CA ARG A 22 -9.24 18.88 8.34
C ARG A 22 -8.14 18.66 9.39
N ALA A 23 -7.50 17.50 9.38
CA ALA A 23 -6.39 17.17 10.27
C ALA A 23 -5.05 17.76 9.81
N GLY A 24 -5.00 18.43 8.65
CA GLY A 24 -3.81 19.10 8.13
C GLY A 24 -2.90 18.20 7.27
N PHE A 25 -3.38 17.04 6.82
CA PHE A 25 -2.66 16.29 5.79
C PHE A 25 -2.67 17.05 4.47
N THR A 26 -1.66 16.84 3.62
CA THR A 26 -1.59 17.44 2.28
C THR A 26 -2.33 16.64 1.22
N GLY A 27 -2.75 15.42 1.54
CA GLY A 27 -3.47 14.54 0.63
C GLY A 27 -3.83 13.18 1.22
N VAL A 28 -4.43 12.34 0.39
CA VAL A 28 -4.71 10.92 0.67
C VAL A 28 -4.31 10.04 -0.51
N GLU A 29 -4.00 8.78 -0.21
CA GLU A 29 -3.81 7.74 -1.22
C GLU A 29 -4.89 6.66 -1.07
N ILE A 30 -5.63 6.40 -2.14
CA ILE A 30 -6.68 5.38 -2.21
C ILE A 30 -6.02 4.04 -2.56
N HIS A 31 -6.08 3.09 -1.63
CA HIS A 31 -5.43 1.80 -1.78
C HIS A 31 -6.30 0.80 -2.56
N ALA A 32 -5.99 0.60 -3.85
CA ALA A 32 -6.62 -0.37 -4.75
C ALA A 32 -5.70 -1.52 -5.17
N ALA A 33 -4.79 -1.90 -4.27
CA ALA A 33 -3.78 -2.93 -4.50
C ALA A 33 -3.85 -4.10 -3.49
N HIS A 34 -2.99 -5.11 -3.70
CA HIS A 34 -2.63 -6.20 -2.78
C HIS A 34 -3.78 -7.05 -2.21
N GLY A 35 -4.87 -7.23 -2.96
CA GLY A 35 -5.99 -8.07 -2.54
C GLY A 35 -6.85 -7.46 -1.41
N TYR A 36 -6.67 -6.17 -1.10
CA TYR A 36 -7.61 -5.42 -0.28
C TYR A 36 -8.91 -5.14 -1.03
N LEU A 37 -9.90 -4.55 -0.35
CA LEU A 37 -11.27 -4.40 -0.84
C LEU A 37 -11.38 -3.92 -2.30
N LEU A 38 -10.72 -2.82 -2.66
CA LEU A 38 -10.81 -2.27 -4.02
C LEU A 38 -10.11 -3.16 -5.05
N SER A 39 -8.97 -3.76 -4.70
CA SER A 39 -8.31 -4.79 -5.53
C SER A 39 -9.21 -6.02 -5.71
N GLN A 40 -9.99 -6.41 -4.70
CA GLN A 40 -10.98 -7.49 -4.82
C GLN A 40 -12.12 -7.15 -5.77
N PHE A 41 -12.58 -5.90 -5.79
CA PHE A 41 -13.58 -5.45 -6.77
C PHE A 41 -13.02 -5.48 -8.20
N LEU A 42 -11.77 -5.05 -8.37
CA LEU A 42 -11.08 -5.00 -9.66
C LEU A 42 -10.78 -6.39 -10.24
N SER A 43 -10.39 -7.35 -9.39
CA SER A 43 -9.94 -8.67 -9.82
C SER A 43 -11.12 -9.59 -10.20
N PRO A 44 -11.18 -10.13 -11.43
CA PRO A 44 -12.22 -11.08 -11.84
C PRO A 44 -12.18 -12.42 -11.08
N LEU A 45 -11.07 -12.73 -10.40
CA LEU A 45 -10.98 -13.96 -9.58
C LEU A 45 -11.82 -13.87 -8.31
N SER A 46 -11.87 -12.69 -7.70
CA SER A 46 -12.59 -12.45 -6.44
C SER A 46 -13.95 -11.77 -6.65
N ASN A 47 -14.08 -10.92 -7.67
CA ASN A 47 -15.35 -10.33 -8.05
C ASN A 47 -16.05 -11.16 -9.14
N ARG A 48 -16.89 -12.11 -8.68
CA ARG A 48 -17.74 -12.96 -9.54
C ARG A 48 -19.19 -12.48 -9.59
N ARG A 49 -19.44 -11.19 -9.30
CA ARG A 49 -20.79 -10.63 -9.30
C ARG A 49 -21.32 -10.54 -10.73
N GLN A 50 -22.65 -10.64 -10.85
CA GLN A 50 -23.39 -10.52 -12.11
C GLN A 50 -24.23 -9.23 -12.19
N ASP A 51 -24.12 -8.37 -11.18
CA ASP A 51 -24.77 -7.06 -11.16
C ASP A 51 -23.83 -5.97 -11.70
N ARG A 52 -24.24 -4.69 -11.57
CA ARG A 52 -23.48 -3.52 -12.07
C ARG A 52 -22.12 -3.30 -11.40
N TRP A 53 -21.75 -4.13 -10.43
CA TRP A 53 -20.49 -4.07 -9.71
C TRP A 53 -19.53 -5.20 -10.12
N GLY A 54 -19.89 -6.08 -11.06
CA GLY A 54 -19.03 -7.15 -11.58
C GLY A 54 -19.21 -7.39 -13.08
N GLY A 55 -18.55 -8.44 -13.60
CA GLY A 55 -18.51 -8.71 -15.03
C GLY A 55 -17.44 -7.87 -15.74
N SER A 56 -17.84 -6.87 -16.53
CA SER A 56 -16.89 -6.03 -17.29
C SER A 56 -15.94 -5.23 -16.39
N LEU A 57 -14.80 -4.80 -16.93
CA LEU A 57 -13.83 -4.00 -16.17
C LEU A 57 -14.44 -2.70 -15.65
N GLU A 58 -15.31 -2.04 -16.44
CA GLU A 58 -15.99 -0.81 -16.05
C GLU A 58 -16.87 -1.01 -14.82
N ASN A 59 -17.56 -2.15 -14.73
CA ASN A 59 -18.36 -2.50 -13.55
C ASN A 59 -17.48 -2.83 -12.35
N ARG A 60 -16.40 -3.59 -12.57
CA ARG A 60 -15.43 -3.95 -11.52
C ARG A 60 -14.71 -2.72 -10.95
N ALA A 61 -14.35 -1.75 -11.79
CA ALA A 61 -13.70 -0.50 -11.43
C ALA A 61 -14.65 0.57 -10.89
N ARG A 62 -15.97 0.38 -11.03
CA ARG A 62 -17.01 1.37 -10.67
C ARG A 62 -16.86 1.90 -9.25
N LEU A 63 -16.59 1.03 -8.28
CA LEU A 63 -16.42 1.43 -6.89
C LEU A 63 -15.22 2.37 -6.71
N LEU A 64 -14.07 2.05 -7.30
CA LEU A 64 -12.88 2.90 -7.25
C LEU A 64 -13.17 4.27 -7.90
N VAL A 65 -13.77 4.28 -9.10
CA VAL A 65 -14.11 5.50 -9.83
C VAL A 65 -15.07 6.38 -9.03
N ASN A 66 -16.10 5.80 -8.42
CA ASN A 66 -17.05 6.54 -7.58
C ASN A 66 -16.36 7.15 -6.36
N ILE A 67 -15.47 6.39 -5.69
CA ILE A 67 -14.71 6.86 -4.54
C ILE A 67 -13.81 8.05 -4.92
N VAL A 68 -13.04 7.93 -6.01
CA VAL A 68 -12.15 9.00 -6.48
C VAL A 68 -12.95 10.26 -6.79
N ARG A 69 -14.04 10.12 -7.54
CA ARG A 69 -14.93 11.24 -7.88
C ARG A 69 -15.53 11.90 -6.64
N GLY A 70 -16.02 11.09 -5.70
CA GLY A 70 -16.61 11.57 -4.47
C GLY A 70 -15.60 12.29 -3.58
N ILE A 71 -14.37 11.78 -3.47
CA ILE A 71 -13.29 12.43 -2.73
C ILE A 71 -12.94 13.76 -3.40
N ARG A 72 -12.69 13.77 -4.71
CA ARG A 72 -12.31 14.98 -5.44
C ARG A 72 -13.37 16.09 -5.34
N ALA A 73 -14.66 15.72 -5.30
CA ALA A 73 -15.74 16.68 -5.10
C ALA A 73 -15.86 17.22 -3.66
N ALA A 74 -15.26 16.53 -2.69
CA ALA A 74 -15.44 16.79 -1.26
C ALA A 74 -14.27 17.49 -0.57
N VAL A 75 -13.09 17.49 -1.19
CA VAL A 75 -11.84 18.10 -0.71
C VAL A 75 -11.49 19.34 -1.53
N SER A 76 -10.60 20.19 -1.02
CA SER A 76 -10.15 21.38 -1.76
C SER A 76 -9.36 21.02 -3.02
N PRO A 77 -9.33 21.89 -4.05
CA PRO A 77 -8.59 21.63 -5.28
C PRO A 77 -7.08 21.39 -5.09
N GLY A 78 -6.49 21.96 -4.03
CA GLY A 78 -5.06 21.78 -3.71
C GLY A 78 -4.74 20.54 -2.88
N PHE A 79 -5.76 19.79 -2.43
CA PHE A 79 -5.57 18.57 -1.66
C PHE A 79 -5.24 17.40 -2.58
N CYS A 80 -4.10 16.74 -2.35
CA CYS A 80 -3.63 15.67 -3.21
C CYS A 80 -4.49 14.40 -3.07
N VAL A 81 -4.91 13.83 -4.19
CA VAL A 81 -5.62 12.54 -4.26
C VAL A 81 -4.82 11.61 -5.15
N ALA A 82 -4.17 10.63 -4.52
CA ALA A 82 -3.42 9.58 -5.19
C ALA A 82 -4.20 8.26 -5.21
N VAL A 83 -3.87 7.37 -6.15
CA VAL A 83 -4.41 6.01 -6.22
C VAL A 83 -3.27 5.02 -6.33
N LYS A 84 -3.24 4.02 -5.44
CA LYS A 84 -2.34 2.87 -5.57
C LYS A 84 -3.04 1.71 -6.26
N LEU A 85 -2.44 1.16 -7.31
CA LEU A 85 -3.00 0.09 -8.13
C LEU A 85 -2.02 -1.10 -8.24
N ASN A 86 -2.55 -2.32 -8.34
CA ASN A 86 -1.74 -3.46 -8.79
C ASN A 86 -1.31 -3.26 -10.24
N SER A 87 -0.12 -3.75 -10.59
CA SER A 87 0.31 -3.85 -11.99
C SER A 87 -0.27 -5.09 -12.66
N ALA A 88 -0.35 -6.19 -11.91
CA ALA A 88 -1.08 -7.40 -12.26
C ALA A 88 -1.23 -8.28 -11.02
N ASP A 89 -2.23 -9.16 -10.97
CA ASP A 89 -2.37 -10.14 -9.89
C ASP A 89 -1.37 -11.32 -10.01
N PHE A 90 -0.66 -11.44 -11.14
CA PHE A 90 0.23 -12.56 -11.49
C PHE A 90 -0.42 -13.96 -11.34
N GLN A 91 -1.74 -14.01 -11.45
CA GLN A 91 -2.56 -15.21 -11.42
C GLN A 91 -3.29 -15.35 -12.74
N ARG A 92 -3.36 -16.57 -13.27
CA ARG A 92 -4.08 -16.83 -14.52
C ARG A 92 -5.55 -16.43 -14.35
N GLY A 93 -6.00 -15.50 -15.19
CA GLY A 93 -7.36 -14.98 -15.15
C GLY A 93 -7.64 -13.97 -14.03
N GLY A 94 -6.61 -13.39 -13.40
CA GLY A 94 -6.71 -12.25 -12.47
C GLY A 94 -6.64 -10.90 -13.16
N PHE A 95 -6.49 -9.83 -12.37
CA PHE A 95 -6.28 -8.47 -12.87
C PHE A 95 -5.01 -8.40 -13.72
N SER A 96 -5.13 -7.96 -14.97
CA SER A 96 -4.04 -7.98 -15.94
C SER A 96 -3.36 -6.61 -16.12
N PRO A 97 -2.18 -6.55 -16.77
CA PRO A 97 -1.57 -5.29 -17.19
C PRO A 97 -2.50 -4.41 -18.05
N GLU A 98 -3.30 -5.03 -18.92
CA GLU A 98 -4.28 -4.33 -19.76
C GLU A 98 -5.43 -3.77 -18.93
N ASP A 99 -5.90 -4.50 -17.92
CA ASP A 99 -6.86 -3.98 -16.94
C ASP A 99 -6.27 -2.78 -16.19
N ALA A 100 -5.00 -2.86 -15.76
CA ALA A 100 -4.32 -1.76 -15.09
C ALA A 100 -4.24 -0.51 -15.97
N ARG A 101 -3.81 -0.67 -17.23
CA ARG A 101 -3.79 0.41 -18.24
C ARG A 101 -5.17 1.04 -18.41
N ALA A 102 -6.21 0.23 -18.55
CA ALA A 102 -7.57 0.72 -18.71
C ALA A 102 -8.09 1.45 -17.47
N VAL A 103 -7.79 0.97 -16.26
CA VAL A 103 -8.13 1.67 -15.01
C VAL A 103 -7.40 3.01 -14.91
N VAL A 104 -6.11 3.10 -15.28
CA VAL A 104 -5.39 4.38 -15.31
C VAL A 104 -6.06 5.37 -16.26
N MET A 105 -6.49 4.94 -17.45
CA MET A 105 -7.26 5.79 -18.36
C MET A 105 -8.61 6.24 -17.77
N MET A 106 -9.30 5.38 -17.01
CA MET A 106 -10.54 5.75 -16.32
C MET A 106 -10.31 6.78 -15.20
N LEU A 107 -9.12 6.79 -14.58
CA LEU A 107 -8.73 7.73 -13.52
C LEU A 107 -8.29 9.09 -14.07
N ALA A 108 -7.70 9.13 -15.27
CA ALA A 108 -7.21 10.35 -15.93
C ALA A 108 -8.19 11.54 -15.90
N PRO A 109 -9.47 11.42 -16.30
CA PRO A 109 -10.39 12.55 -16.29
C PRO A 109 -10.90 12.95 -14.90
N LEU A 110 -10.53 12.23 -13.82
CA LEU A 110 -11.05 12.46 -12.48
C LEU A 110 -10.19 13.40 -11.63
N GLY A 111 -9.08 13.90 -12.17
CA GLY A 111 -8.15 14.75 -11.44
C GLY A 111 -7.43 13.99 -10.33
N VAL A 112 -6.87 12.81 -10.63
CA VAL A 112 -5.94 12.10 -9.75
C VAL A 112 -4.55 12.73 -9.90
N ASP A 113 -3.90 13.04 -8.79
CA ASP A 113 -2.62 13.77 -8.79
C ASP A 113 -1.39 12.84 -8.91
N LEU A 114 -1.56 11.56 -8.56
CA LEU A 114 -0.51 10.54 -8.62
C LEU A 114 -1.14 9.16 -8.74
N VAL A 115 -0.60 8.31 -9.62
CA VAL A 115 -0.89 6.87 -9.59
C VAL A 115 0.37 6.12 -9.15
N GLU A 116 0.25 5.37 -8.06
CA GLU A 116 1.29 4.47 -7.61
C GLU A 116 1.04 3.05 -8.15
N LEU A 117 1.93 2.59 -9.03
CA LEU A 117 1.95 1.22 -9.52
C LEU A 117 2.72 0.35 -8.54
N SER A 118 1.98 -0.60 -7.95
CA SER A 118 2.53 -1.68 -7.15
C SER A 118 2.79 -2.90 -8.02
N GLY A 119 3.88 -3.60 -7.78
CA GLY A 119 4.22 -4.85 -8.48
C GLY A 119 5.71 -5.05 -8.72
N GLY A 120 6.58 -4.10 -8.31
CA GLY A 120 8.01 -4.28 -8.40
C GLY A 120 8.44 -5.55 -7.67
N SER A 121 9.16 -6.43 -8.36
CA SER A 121 9.66 -7.75 -7.91
C SER A 121 8.66 -8.76 -7.33
N TYR A 122 7.36 -8.47 -7.09
CA TYR A 122 6.70 -9.09 -5.93
C TYR A 122 5.16 -8.99 -5.84
N GLU A 123 4.35 -9.68 -6.65
CA GLU A 123 2.90 -9.81 -6.36
C GLU A 123 2.30 -11.23 -6.36
N ALA A 124 3.14 -12.27 -6.36
CA ALA A 124 2.72 -13.60 -5.87
C ALA A 124 3.94 -14.36 -5.34
N PRO A 125 4.15 -14.62 -4.02
CA PRO A 125 3.43 -14.35 -2.77
C PRO A 125 4.26 -13.42 -1.84
N ALA A 126 4.32 -12.14 -2.19
CA ALA A 126 5.36 -11.23 -1.70
C ALA A 126 5.03 -10.38 -0.47
N MET A 127 3.74 -10.25 -0.14
CA MET A 127 3.33 -9.78 1.19
C MET A 127 3.96 -10.63 2.30
N MET A 128 4.46 -11.82 1.95
CA MET A 128 5.19 -12.74 2.79
C MET A 128 6.69 -12.86 2.45
N GLY A 129 7.37 -11.79 2.01
CA GLY A 129 8.84 -11.68 2.07
C GLY A 129 9.64 -12.88 1.55
N SER A 130 9.20 -13.52 0.45
CA SER A 130 9.88 -14.69 -0.10
C SER A 130 11.29 -14.31 -0.57
N ALA A 131 12.25 -15.16 -0.21
CA ALA A 131 13.66 -14.97 -0.50
C ALA A 131 13.91 -14.89 -2.01
N ARG A 132 14.74 -13.91 -2.37
CA ARG A 132 15.28 -13.59 -3.69
C ARG A 132 15.93 -14.81 -4.34
N ASP A 133 15.52 -15.12 -5.55
CA ASP A 133 16.26 -15.94 -6.51
C ASP A 133 16.56 -15.11 -7.78
N GLU A 134 17.55 -15.56 -8.58
CA GLU A 134 18.09 -14.95 -9.81
C GLU A 134 17.05 -14.48 -10.84
N ARG A 135 15.78 -14.93 -10.73
CA ARG A 135 14.63 -14.41 -11.48
C ARG A 135 14.23 -12.96 -11.14
N THR A 136 14.97 -12.28 -10.26
CA THR A 136 14.67 -10.92 -9.79
C THR A 136 14.91 -9.88 -10.89
N LEU A 137 15.99 -9.98 -11.66
CA LEU A 137 16.35 -8.98 -12.69
C LEU A 137 15.38 -8.94 -13.87
N ALA A 138 15.02 -10.10 -14.44
CA ALA A 138 14.06 -10.17 -15.55
C ALA A 138 12.66 -9.67 -15.14
N ARG A 139 12.29 -9.84 -13.87
CA ARG A 139 11.02 -9.35 -13.32
C ARG A 139 11.06 -7.86 -13.01
N GLU A 140 12.18 -7.34 -12.52
CA GLU A 140 12.42 -5.90 -12.36
C GLU A 140 12.35 -5.19 -13.72
N ALA A 141 13.00 -5.75 -14.75
CA ALA A 141 12.93 -5.23 -16.11
C ALA A 141 11.48 -5.25 -16.66
N TYR A 142 10.78 -6.38 -16.55
CA TYR A 142 9.36 -6.47 -16.97
C TYR A 142 8.47 -5.42 -16.30
N PHE A 143 8.68 -5.17 -15.01
CA PHE A 143 7.91 -4.17 -14.28
C PHE A 143 8.22 -2.75 -14.75
N LEU A 144 9.49 -2.44 -15.03
CA LEU A 144 9.88 -1.15 -15.60
C LEU A 144 9.33 -0.98 -17.02
N ASP A 145 9.32 -2.03 -17.84
CA ASP A 145 8.69 -2.02 -19.17
C ASP A 145 7.20 -1.68 -19.05
N PHE A 146 6.48 -2.39 -18.16
CA PHE A 146 5.08 -2.12 -17.91
C PHE A 146 4.80 -0.69 -17.41
N ALA A 147 5.63 -0.19 -16.48
CA ALA A 147 5.48 1.16 -15.96
C ALA A 147 5.69 2.21 -17.08
N ARG A 148 6.63 1.96 -18.00
CA ARG A 148 6.85 2.78 -19.20
C ARG A 148 5.63 2.79 -20.11
N ASP A 149 5.05 1.63 -20.39
CA ASP A 149 3.84 1.54 -21.24
C ASP A 149 2.65 2.31 -20.66
N ILE A 150 2.52 2.35 -19.33
CA ILE A 150 1.51 3.18 -18.66
C ILE A 150 1.90 4.67 -18.68
N ALA A 151 3.19 5.00 -18.55
CA ALA A 151 3.64 6.39 -18.61
C ALA A 151 3.28 7.08 -19.93
N GLU A 152 3.23 6.33 -21.04
CA GLU A 152 2.81 6.86 -22.35
C GLU A 152 1.36 7.33 -22.41
N ILE A 153 0.48 6.79 -21.56
CA ILE A 153 -0.95 7.14 -21.54
C ILE A 153 -1.40 7.92 -20.31
N ALA A 154 -0.60 7.92 -19.25
CA ALA A 154 -0.94 8.57 -18.01
C ALA A 154 -0.87 10.09 -18.17
N THR A 155 -1.92 10.79 -17.75
CA THR A 155 -1.95 12.26 -17.72
C THR A 155 -1.45 12.83 -16.40
N MET A 156 -1.31 11.97 -15.38
CA MET A 156 -0.76 12.28 -14.07
C MET A 156 0.61 11.62 -13.88
N PRO A 157 1.46 12.15 -12.99
CA PRO A 157 2.69 11.49 -12.57
C PRO A 157 2.47 10.05 -12.11
N LEU A 158 3.42 9.18 -12.43
CA LEU A 158 3.47 7.81 -11.93
C LEU A 158 4.51 7.65 -10.84
N MET A 159 4.18 6.84 -9.84
CA MET A 159 5.09 6.34 -8.83
C MET A 159 5.22 4.82 -8.96
N VAL A 160 6.42 4.30 -8.79
CA VAL A 160 6.69 2.86 -8.83
C VAL A 160 7.23 2.40 -7.49
N THR A 161 6.62 1.35 -6.93
CA THR A 161 7.08 0.73 -5.68
C THR A 161 7.30 -0.76 -5.82
N GLY A 162 8.34 -1.24 -5.15
CA GLY A 162 8.59 -2.68 -4.97
C GLY A 162 10.04 -2.96 -4.61
N GLY A 163 10.35 -3.07 -3.32
CA GLY A 163 11.67 -3.49 -2.85
C GLY A 163 12.84 -2.55 -3.13
N ILE A 164 12.59 -1.34 -3.64
CA ILE A 164 13.61 -0.32 -3.93
C ILE A 164 14.35 0.02 -2.63
N ARG A 165 15.69 -0.13 -2.67
CA ARG A 165 16.57 0.12 -1.53
C ARG A 165 17.97 0.57 -1.91
N ARG A 166 18.26 0.64 -3.21
CA ARG A 166 19.57 0.98 -3.79
C ARG A 166 19.37 2.26 -4.59
N HIS A 167 20.34 3.17 -4.51
CA HIS A 167 20.27 4.44 -5.21
C HIS A 167 20.17 4.21 -6.73
N GLU A 168 20.95 3.29 -7.26
CA GLU A 168 21.02 2.99 -8.70
C GLU A 168 19.69 2.47 -9.24
N VAL A 169 18.92 1.74 -8.43
CA VAL A 169 17.57 1.26 -8.82
C VAL A 169 16.57 2.39 -8.80
N ALA A 170 16.68 3.33 -7.85
CA ALA A 170 15.81 4.51 -7.84
C ALA A 170 16.09 5.41 -9.05
N GLU A 171 17.36 5.63 -9.40
CA GLU A 171 17.74 6.36 -10.61
C GLU A 171 17.20 5.69 -11.88
N GLN A 172 17.33 4.36 -12.01
CA GLN A 172 16.74 3.62 -13.14
C GLN A 172 15.23 3.81 -13.28
N VAL A 173 14.49 3.91 -12.16
CA VAL A 173 13.06 4.23 -12.19
C VAL A 173 12.84 5.62 -12.78
N ILE A 174 13.58 6.63 -12.31
CA ILE A 174 13.42 8.01 -12.81
C ILE A 174 13.83 8.13 -14.28
N GLU A 175 14.97 7.54 -14.66
CA GLU A 175 15.47 7.50 -16.04
C GLU A 175 14.51 6.79 -17.00
N SER A 176 13.67 5.89 -16.50
CA SER A 176 12.63 5.23 -17.30
C SER A 176 11.42 6.12 -17.60
N GLY A 177 11.38 7.38 -17.14
CA GLY A 177 10.26 8.30 -17.36
C GLY A 177 9.20 8.27 -16.27
N ILE A 178 9.42 7.52 -15.19
CA ILE A 178 8.56 7.50 -14.01
C ILE A 178 8.92 8.67 -13.09
N ALA A 179 7.91 9.40 -12.62
CA ALA A 179 8.13 10.62 -11.85
C ALA A 179 8.65 10.36 -10.43
N MET A 180 8.38 9.19 -9.85
CA MET A 180 8.73 8.90 -8.46
C MET A 180 9.07 7.42 -8.20
N ALA A 181 10.15 7.19 -7.45
CA ALA A 181 10.48 5.88 -6.88
C ALA A 181 9.97 5.79 -5.44
N GLY A 182 9.11 4.81 -5.18
CA GLY A 182 8.52 4.58 -3.87
C GLY A 182 9.26 3.58 -3.01
N ILE A 183 9.50 3.98 -1.76
CA ILE A 183 10.38 3.28 -0.82
C ILE A 183 9.68 3.16 0.53
N ALA A 184 9.40 1.93 0.96
CA ALA A 184 8.80 1.66 2.27
C ALA A 184 9.79 1.01 3.23
N THR A 185 10.08 -0.28 3.03
CA THR A 185 10.90 -1.08 3.96
C THR A 185 12.30 -0.51 4.20
N ALA A 186 12.94 0.04 3.17
CA ALA A 186 14.27 0.61 3.32
C ALA A 186 14.27 1.86 4.22
N LEU A 187 13.25 2.73 4.12
CA LEU A 187 13.08 3.90 5.00
C LEU A 187 12.75 3.52 6.44
N ALA A 188 12.05 2.40 6.65
CA ALA A 188 11.85 1.87 8.00
C ALA A 188 13.18 1.47 8.67
N ILE A 189 14.19 1.07 7.89
CA ILE A 189 15.50 0.63 8.39
C ILE A 189 16.47 1.81 8.51
N GLU A 190 16.53 2.67 7.49
CA GLU A 190 17.34 3.90 7.45
C GLU A 190 16.48 5.08 7.00
N PRO A 191 15.92 5.87 7.93
CA PRO A 191 15.09 7.02 7.58
C PRO A 191 15.83 8.14 6.85
N ASN A 192 17.16 8.24 7.01
CA ASN A 192 17.96 9.26 6.32
C ASN A 192 18.40 8.80 4.92
N LEU A 193 17.90 7.67 4.41
CA LEU A 193 18.36 7.09 3.15
C LEU A 193 18.38 8.10 1.98
N PRO A 194 17.35 8.94 1.74
CA PRO A 194 17.40 9.91 0.65
C PRO A 194 18.47 10.99 0.86
N ARG A 195 18.71 11.40 2.11
CA ARG A 195 19.78 12.34 2.46
C ARG A 195 21.14 11.70 2.25
N ASN A 196 21.31 10.44 2.62
CA ASN A 196 22.56 9.72 2.45
C ASN A 196 22.90 9.55 0.96
N TRP A 197 21.93 9.19 0.13
CA TRP A 197 22.09 9.14 -1.33
C TRP A 197 22.48 10.49 -1.92
N ARG A 198 21.82 11.58 -1.50
CA ARG A 198 22.19 12.95 -1.91
C ARG A 198 23.63 13.32 -1.54
N LEU A 199 24.15 12.76 -0.44
CA LEU A 199 25.53 12.95 -0.01
C LEU A 199 26.52 11.97 -0.68
N GLY A 200 26.08 11.22 -1.70
CA GLY A 200 26.91 10.26 -2.44
C GLY A 200 27.19 8.96 -1.70
N ARG A 201 26.45 8.64 -0.63
CA ARG A 201 26.64 7.38 0.11
C ARG A 201 25.91 6.25 -0.60
N ALA A 202 26.60 5.12 -0.80
CA ALA A 202 26.06 3.90 -1.39
C ALA A 202 25.22 3.07 -0.38
N ASP A 203 24.43 3.74 0.47
CA ASP A 203 23.63 3.06 1.49
C ASP A 203 22.54 2.20 0.86
N ALA A 204 22.49 0.93 1.28
CA ALA A 204 21.52 -0.04 0.82
C ALA A 204 20.99 -0.89 1.99
N PRO A 205 20.14 -0.30 2.86
CA PRO A 205 19.78 -0.87 4.15
C PRO A 205 19.15 -2.27 4.01
N LYS A 206 19.45 -3.13 4.98
CA LYS A 206 18.94 -4.51 5.05
C LYS A 206 18.75 -4.95 6.50
N LEU A 207 17.78 -5.81 6.72
CA LEU A 207 17.62 -6.54 7.98
C LEU A 207 18.53 -7.77 8.01
N LYS A 208 18.69 -8.36 9.20
CA LYS A 208 19.36 -9.65 9.36
C LYS A 208 18.68 -10.72 8.47
N PRO A 209 19.44 -11.48 7.66
CA PRO A 209 18.88 -12.54 6.81
C PRO A 209 18.12 -13.60 7.61
N ILE A 210 17.04 -14.12 7.04
CA ILE A 210 16.18 -15.17 7.66
C ILE A 210 16.21 -16.40 6.76
N ALA A 211 17.00 -17.40 7.15
CA ALA A 211 17.19 -18.64 6.39
C ALA A 211 16.27 -19.80 6.85
N TRP A 212 15.08 -19.49 7.38
CA TRP A 212 14.17 -20.51 7.91
C TRP A 212 13.51 -21.31 6.80
N LYS A 213 13.39 -22.64 6.98
CA LYS A 213 12.75 -23.54 6.01
C LYS A 213 11.26 -23.21 5.82
N ASN A 214 10.56 -22.86 6.90
CA ASN A 214 9.16 -22.44 6.85
C ASN A 214 9.07 -21.01 6.29
N LYS A 215 8.71 -20.89 5.01
CA LYS A 215 8.66 -19.61 4.29
C LYS A 215 7.61 -18.64 4.87
N PRO A 216 6.35 -19.05 5.16
CA PRO A 216 5.39 -18.19 5.85
C PRO A 216 5.86 -17.67 7.21
N LEU A 217 6.62 -18.48 7.95
CA LEU A 217 7.18 -18.05 9.23
C LEU A 217 8.33 -17.06 9.03
N ALA A 218 9.21 -17.32 8.06
CA ALA A 218 10.30 -16.41 7.69
C ALA A 218 9.78 -15.03 7.28
N ALA A 219 8.71 -15.04 6.48
CA ALA A 219 7.96 -13.87 6.07
C ALA A 219 7.44 -13.03 7.25
N SER A 220 6.75 -13.71 8.17
CA SER A 220 6.17 -13.08 9.36
C SER A 220 7.25 -12.46 10.24
N ALA A 221 8.40 -13.15 10.38
CA ALA A 221 9.55 -12.61 11.10
C ALA A 221 10.19 -11.42 10.38
N HIS A 222 10.24 -11.42 9.04
CA HIS A 222 10.69 -10.26 8.27
C HIS A 222 9.78 -9.05 8.53
N MET A 223 8.46 -9.20 8.38
CA MET A 223 7.49 -8.15 8.67
C MET A 223 7.58 -7.66 10.12
N ALA A 224 7.74 -8.57 11.07
CA ALA A 224 7.91 -8.23 12.48
C ALA A 224 9.19 -7.40 12.72
N ALA A 225 10.29 -7.76 12.05
CA ALA A 225 11.54 -7.01 12.14
C ALA A 225 11.46 -5.62 11.49
N VAL A 226 10.71 -5.45 10.38
CA VAL A 226 10.41 -4.14 9.80
C VAL A 226 9.57 -3.30 10.76
N LYS A 227 8.46 -3.87 11.26
CA LYS A 227 7.58 -3.22 12.23
C LYS A 227 8.32 -2.81 13.50
N TYR A 228 9.25 -3.62 13.97
CA TYR A 228 10.08 -3.30 15.12
C TYR A 228 10.87 -1.99 14.90
N GLN A 229 11.36 -1.73 13.69
CA GLN A 229 12.03 -0.46 13.40
C GLN A 229 11.06 0.72 13.45
N LEU A 230 9.88 0.58 12.84
CA LEU A 230 8.83 1.59 12.87
C LEU A 230 8.40 1.92 14.32
N THR A 231 8.19 0.90 15.15
CA THR A 231 7.87 1.09 16.57
C THR A 231 8.98 1.86 17.28
N ARG A 232 10.26 1.53 17.04
CA ARG A 232 11.37 2.27 17.64
C ARG A 232 11.37 3.74 17.21
N LEU A 233 11.17 4.01 15.92
CA LEU A 233 11.09 5.36 15.38
C LEU A 233 9.93 6.15 15.98
N SER A 234 8.76 5.52 16.16
CA SER A 234 7.61 6.17 16.81
C SER A 234 7.90 6.59 18.25
N CYS A 235 8.81 5.88 18.93
CA CYS A 235 9.28 6.23 20.27
C CYS A 235 10.57 7.09 20.26
N GLN A 236 10.90 7.74 19.14
CA GLN A 236 12.10 8.56 18.95
C GLN A 236 13.43 7.82 19.22
N ARG A 237 13.45 6.50 19.05
CA ARG A 237 14.67 5.68 19.18
C ARG A 237 15.28 5.42 17.81
N ARG A 238 16.61 5.28 17.77
CA ARG A 238 17.33 4.81 16.58
C ARG A 238 16.84 3.42 16.16
N THR A 239 16.85 3.15 14.86
CA THR A 239 16.58 1.82 14.31
C THR A 239 17.63 0.81 14.83
N ALA A 240 17.25 -0.47 14.84
CA ALA A 240 18.10 -1.59 15.22
C ALA A 240 17.96 -2.70 14.16
N PRO A 241 18.59 -2.55 12.98
CA PRO A 241 18.46 -3.49 11.86
C PRO A 241 19.00 -4.90 12.17
N GLY A 242 19.89 -5.00 13.16
CA GLY A 242 20.49 -6.25 13.64
C GLY A 242 19.62 -7.07 14.61
N ILE A 243 18.35 -6.66 14.84
CA ILE A 243 17.44 -7.38 15.73
C ILE A 243 17.31 -8.86 15.36
N SER A 244 17.27 -9.74 16.37
CA SER A 244 17.02 -11.16 16.14
C SER A 244 15.62 -11.36 15.52
N PRO A 245 15.48 -12.09 14.40
CA PRO A 245 14.18 -12.38 13.79
C PRO A 245 13.21 -13.10 14.74
N VAL A 246 13.74 -14.00 15.59
CA VAL A 246 12.94 -14.70 16.61
C VAL A 246 12.40 -13.72 17.64
N TRP A 247 13.25 -12.79 18.11
CA TRP A 247 12.86 -11.81 19.10
C TRP A 247 11.86 -10.79 18.53
N ALA A 248 12.10 -10.30 17.31
CA ALA A 248 11.17 -9.40 16.63
C ALA A 248 9.79 -10.05 16.46
N LEU A 249 9.74 -11.32 16.06
CA LEU A 249 8.50 -12.08 15.94
C LEU A 249 7.81 -12.23 17.31
N ALA A 250 8.53 -12.63 18.36
CA ALA A 250 7.98 -12.79 19.70
C ALA A 250 7.36 -11.48 20.23
N VAL A 251 8.10 -10.37 20.15
CA VAL A 251 7.58 -9.04 20.54
C VAL A 251 6.33 -8.68 19.75
N SER A 252 6.34 -8.88 18.43
CA SER A 252 5.18 -8.58 17.59
C SER A 252 3.94 -9.39 17.98
N GLN A 253 4.10 -10.66 18.36
CA GLN A 253 2.98 -11.51 18.81
C GLN A 253 2.44 -11.09 20.17
N ILE A 254 3.32 -10.76 21.12
CA ILE A 254 2.93 -10.23 22.43
C ILE A 254 2.13 -8.94 22.26
N ASP A 255 2.63 -8.01 21.45
CA ASP A 255 1.93 -6.75 21.17
C ASP A 255 0.58 -6.98 20.48
N ALA A 256 0.51 -7.94 19.55
CA ALA A 256 -0.73 -8.29 18.86
C ALA A 256 -1.76 -8.86 19.83
N PHE A 257 -1.34 -9.70 20.76
CA PHE A 257 -2.19 -10.25 21.82
C PHE A 257 -2.80 -9.13 22.69
N PHE A 258 -1.98 -8.19 23.17
CA PHE A 258 -2.48 -7.07 23.97
C PHE A 258 -3.39 -6.11 23.19
N ARG A 259 -3.07 -5.82 21.92
CA ARG A 259 -3.96 -5.05 21.04
C ARG A 259 -5.29 -5.74 20.84
N ALA A 260 -5.29 -7.05 20.57
CA ALA A 260 -6.52 -7.83 20.40
C ALA A 260 -7.36 -7.85 21.68
N ARG A 261 -6.72 -7.98 22.86
CA ARG A 261 -7.41 -7.90 24.15
C ARG A 261 -8.06 -6.52 24.37
N ARG A 262 -7.32 -5.42 24.13
CA ARG A 262 -7.87 -4.05 24.23
C ARG A 262 -9.02 -3.82 23.26
N TYR A 263 -8.87 -4.27 22.01
CA TYR A 263 -9.93 -4.15 21.00
C TYR A 263 -11.20 -4.92 21.41
N ARG A 264 -11.06 -6.15 21.93
CA ARG A 264 -12.21 -6.91 22.43
C ARG A 264 -12.91 -6.21 23.58
N GLN A 265 -12.16 -5.64 24.52
CA GLN A 265 -12.74 -4.87 25.62
C GLN A 265 -13.51 -3.65 25.09
N TRP A 266 -12.89 -2.87 24.21
CA TRP A 266 -13.53 -1.71 23.59
C TRP A 266 -14.81 -2.08 22.80
N MET A 267 -14.82 -3.22 22.10
CA MET A 267 -16.00 -3.71 21.40
C MET A 267 -17.14 -4.08 22.37
N VAL A 268 -16.83 -4.65 23.54
CA VAL A 268 -17.82 -4.94 24.59
C VAL A 268 -18.38 -3.65 25.15
N ASP A 269 -17.53 -2.68 25.50
CA ASP A 269 -17.93 -1.39 26.04
C ASP A 269 -18.82 -0.62 25.05
N ARG A 270 -18.49 -0.69 23.75
CA ARG A 270 -19.25 -0.03 22.68
C ARG A 270 -20.62 -0.67 22.43
N ARG A 271 -20.77 -1.98 22.65
CA ARG A 271 -22.07 -2.66 22.62
C ARG A 271 -22.91 -2.33 23.86
N ALA A 272 -22.27 -2.13 25.00
CA ALA A 272 -22.92 -1.77 26.25
C ALA A 272 -23.40 -0.30 26.29
N THR A 273 -22.86 0.59 25.45
CA THR A 273 -23.28 2.00 25.39
C THR A 273 -23.42 2.51 23.94
N PRO A 274 -24.52 2.20 23.24
CA PRO A 274 -24.77 2.70 21.90
C PRO A 274 -24.94 4.23 21.92
N GLY A 275 -24.08 4.97 21.20
CA GLY A 275 -24.30 6.41 20.94
C GLY A 275 -23.24 7.40 21.43
N ARG A 276 -22.23 6.99 22.21
CA ARG A 276 -21.08 7.87 22.54
C ARG A 276 -19.90 7.62 21.61
N TYR A 277 -19.87 8.28 20.45
CA TYR A 277 -18.59 8.53 19.77
C TYR A 277 -17.87 9.65 20.55
N ARG A 278 -16.85 9.30 21.34
CA ARG A 278 -15.91 10.27 21.92
C ARG A 278 -14.58 10.14 21.15
N PRO A 279 -14.24 11.09 20.25
CA PRO A 279 -12.99 11.07 19.49
C PRO A 279 -11.74 11.07 20.39
N ASP A 280 -11.90 11.54 21.62
CA ASP A 280 -10.83 11.98 22.51
C ASP A 280 -10.04 10.84 23.17
N GLN A 281 -10.52 9.59 23.09
CA GLN A 281 -9.91 8.47 23.80
C GLN A 281 -8.83 7.71 23.02
N PHE A 282 -8.66 7.97 21.71
CA PHE A 282 -7.62 7.29 20.93
C PHE A 282 -6.33 8.11 20.74
N ILE A 283 -6.37 9.43 20.98
CA ILE A 283 -5.23 10.34 20.72
C ILE A 283 -4.40 10.60 21.98
N ARG A 284 -4.93 10.32 23.19
CA ARG A 284 -4.16 10.43 24.43
C ARG A 284 -3.88 9.05 24.99
N GLN A 285 -2.73 8.47 24.63
CA GLN A 285 -1.77 7.89 25.57
C GLN A 285 -0.59 7.24 24.82
N SER A 286 0.57 7.90 24.99
CA SER A 286 1.97 7.53 24.70
C SER A 286 2.38 7.26 23.26
#